data_AF-G0PJV9-F1
#
_entry.id   AF-G0PJV9-F1
#
_cell.length_a   1.000
_cell.length_b   1.000
_cell.length_c   1.000
_cell.angle_alpha   90.00
_cell.angle_beta   90.00
_cell.angle_gamma   90.00
#
_symmetry.space_group_name_H-M   'P 1'
#
loop_
_entity.id
_entity.type
_entity.pdbx_description
1 polymer ?
#
loop_
_entity_poly.entity_id
_entity_poly.type
_entity_poly.pdbx_seq_one_letter_code
_entity_poly.pdbx_strand_id
1 'polypeptide(L)'
;MYPQIRHFDTEEHPVYVVAYDMEIREYIGYRQLISLATVIVEGITFLILLHYNIHVSIRRMTMSENCLRMQRTFLRAVYMQIAIPALVMIVPQIIMILLGYLYMNSPEMNSISYLMMSIHGTSATLIMLYFHAPYREYCSKFFGKRAPKMEVNPTNTSGLDMVVL
;
A
#
# COMPACT_ATOMS: atom_id res chain seq x y z
N MET A 1 25.37 -23.77 -26.49
CA MET A 1 25.96 -24.13 -25.19
C MET A 1 27.47 -24.11 -25.34
N TYR A 2 28.18 -23.34 -24.51
CA TYR A 2 29.64 -23.27 -24.57
C TYR A 2 30.25 -24.55 -23.98
N PRO A 3 31.11 -25.29 -24.70
CA PRO A 3 31.58 -26.61 -24.29
C PRO A 3 32.40 -26.58 -22.98
N GLN A 4 33.06 -25.47 -22.68
CA GLN A 4 33.90 -25.32 -21.49
C GLN A 4 33.14 -25.30 -20.16
N ILE A 5 31.83 -25.04 -20.12
CA ILE A 5 31.07 -24.89 -18.86
C ILE A 5 30.37 -26.17 -18.43
N ARG A 6 30.35 -27.19 -19.32
CA ARG A 6 29.59 -28.43 -19.14
C ARG A 6 30.11 -29.31 -18.00
N HIS A 7 31.36 -29.14 -17.58
CA HIS A 7 31.95 -29.88 -16.47
C HIS A 7 31.52 -29.35 -15.09
N PHE A 8 30.93 -28.15 -15.02
CA PHE A 8 30.33 -27.62 -13.79
C PHE A 8 28.87 -28.08 -13.64
N ASP A 9 28.26 -28.60 -14.70
CA ASP A 9 26.89 -29.11 -14.71
C ASP A 9 26.89 -30.55 -14.16
N THR A 10 26.63 -30.67 -12.85
CA THR A 10 26.66 -31.94 -12.11
C THR A 10 25.24 -32.24 -11.61
N GLU A 11 24.87 -33.51 -11.41
CA GLU A 11 23.52 -33.85 -10.91
C GLU A 11 23.18 -33.19 -9.56
N GLU A 12 24.20 -32.95 -8.72
CA GLU A 12 24.04 -32.23 -7.45
C GLU A 12 23.96 -30.71 -7.63
N HIS A 13 24.55 -30.15 -8.70
CA HIS A 13 24.71 -28.71 -8.96
C HIS A 13 24.41 -28.39 -10.43
N PRO A 14 23.13 -28.37 -10.83
CA PRO A 14 22.75 -28.09 -12.22
C PRO A 14 23.09 -26.64 -12.59
N VAL A 15 23.74 -26.46 -13.73
CA VAL A 15 24.11 -25.13 -14.25
C VAL A 15 22.96 -24.59 -15.10
N TYR A 16 22.25 -23.58 -14.57
CA TYR A 16 21.22 -22.88 -15.32
C TYR A 16 21.84 -21.80 -16.21
N VAL A 17 21.77 -21.99 -17.52
CA VAL A 17 22.17 -20.96 -18.49
C VAL A 17 21.03 -19.94 -18.62
N VAL A 18 21.20 -18.77 -18.03
CA VAL A 18 20.31 -17.63 -18.24
C VAL A 18 20.67 -17.00 -19.58
N ALA A 19 19.93 -17.33 -20.64
CA ALA A 19 20.09 -16.68 -21.94
C ALA A 19 19.53 -15.24 -21.86
N TYR A 20 20.41 -14.25 -21.76
CA TYR A 20 20.05 -12.83 -21.97
C TYR A 20 19.94 -12.54 -23.47
N ASP A 21 19.11 -13.30 -24.18
CA ASP A 21 18.85 -13.01 -25.58
C ASP A 21 18.15 -11.65 -25.70
N MET A 22 18.46 -10.89 -26.74
CA MET A 22 17.95 -9.52 -26.93
C MET A 22 16.42 -9.51 -26.95
N GLU A 23 15.81 -10.54 -27.55
CA GLU A 23 14.36 -10.71 -27.57
C GLU A 23 13.76 -10.89 -26.16
N ILE A 24 14.38 -11.73 -25.32
CA ILE A 24 13.91 -11.97 -23.95
C ILE A 24 13.93 -10.67 -23.13
N ARG A 25 14.92 -9.81 -23.37
CA ARG A 25 15.04 -8.50 -22.70
C ARG A 25 13.91 -7.54 -23.09
N GLU A 26 13.52 -7.51 -24.37
CA GLU A 26 12.39 -6.71 -24.83
C GLU A 26 11.07 -7.17 -24.17
N TYR A 27 10.83 -8.48 -24.12
CA TYR A 27 9.65 -9.04 -23.44
C TYR A 27 9.60 -8.68 -21.95
N ILE A 28 10.74 -8.68 -21.25
CA ILE A 28 10.82 -8.25 -19.84
C ILE A 28 10.40 -6.78 -19.72
N GLY A 29 10.92 -5.91 -20.59
CA GLY A 29 10.55 -4.49 -20.63
C GLY A 29 9.05 -4.27 -20.85
N TYR A 30 8.46 -4.93 -21.85
CA TYR A 30 7.02 -4.86 -22.13
C TYR A 30 6.18 -5.31 -20.93
N ARG A 31 6.54 -6.42 -20.28
CA ARG A 31 5.83 -6.92 -19.10
C ARG A 31 5.87 -5.92 -17.95
N GLN A 32 6.99 -5.22 -17.78
CA GLN A 32 7.20 -4.23 -16.72
C GLN A 32 6.39 -2.95 -16.96
N LEU A 33 6.29 -2.52 -18.22
CA LEU A 33 5.43 -1.41 -18.65
C LEU A 33 3.94 -1.73 -18.47
N ILE A 34 3.52 -2.93 -18.87
CA ILE A 34 2.13 -3.38 -18.68
C ILE A 34 1.78 -3.39 -17.19
N SER A 35 2.66 -3.95 -16.34
CA SER A 35 2.46 -3.96 -14.89
C SER A 35 2.34 -2.55 -14.30
N LEU A 36 3.19 -1.61 -14.72
CA LEU A 36 3.10 -0.21 -14.28
C LEU A 36 1.77 0.42 -14.72
N ALA A 37 1.34 0.18 -15.96
CA ALA A 37 0.07 0.68 -16.48
C ALA A 37 -1.12 0.13 -15.67
N THR A 38 -1.12 -1.16 -15.33
CA THR A 38 -2.15 -1.77 -14.47
C THR A 38 -2.24 -1.07 -13.11
N VAL A 39 -1.11 -0.85 -12.44
CA VAL A 39 -1.07 -0.17 -11.13
C VAL A 39 -1.61 1.27 -11.22
N ILE A 40 -1.28 1.98 -12.30
CA ILE A 40 -1.79 3.34 -12.53
C ILE A 40 -3.31 3.31 -12.73
N VAL A 41 -3.82 2.39 -13.55
CA VAL A 41 -5.27 2.24 -13.79
C VAL A 41 -6.00 1.92 -12.49
N GLU A 42 -5.52 0.93 -11.72
CA GLU A 42 -6.08 0.58 -10.42
C GLU A 42 -6.09 1.77 -9.45
N GLY A 43 -4.97 2.51 -9.38
CA GLY A 43 -4.84 3.70 -8.55
C GLY A 43 -5.85 4.79 -8.93
N ILE A 44 -6.01 5.06 -10.23
CA ILE A 44 -6.99 6.03 -10.74
C ILE A 44 -8.40 5.58 -10.43
N THR A 45 -8.75 4.33 -10.72
CA THR A 45 -10.08 3.77 -10.42
C THR A 45 -10.39 3.90 -8.93
N PHE A 46 -9.44 3.52 -8.06
CA PHE A 46 -9.61 3.64 -6.61
C PHE A 46 -9.82 5.09 -6.17
N LEU A 47 -9.03 6.03 -6.68
CA LEU A 47 -9.19 7.46 -6.36
C LEU A 47 -10.55 8.02 -6.81
N ILE A 48 -11.02 7.65 -8.00
CA ILE A 48 -12.34 8.05 -8.50
C ILE A 48 -13.44 7.49 -7.61
N LEU A 49 -13.41 6.18 -7.32
CA LEU A 49 -14.41 5.54 -6.46
C LEU A 49 -14.40 6.14 -5.06
N LEU A 50 -13.22 6.36 -4.49
CA LEU A 50 -13.05 6.98 -3.18
C LEU A 50 -13.69 8.37 -3.17
N HIS A 51 -13.30 9.23 -4.12
CA HIS A 51 -13.82 10.59 -4.23
C HIS A 51 -15.35 10.61 -4.40
N TYR A 52 -15.88 9.74 -5.26
CA TYR A 52 -17.32 9.62 -5.47
C TYR A 52 -18.05 9.20 -4.20
N ASN A 53 -17.59 8.14 -3.52
CA ASN A 53 -18.20 7.64 -2.30
C ASN A 53 -18.21 8.69 -1.19
N ILE A 54 -17.13 9.46 -1.05
CA ILE A 54 -17.04 10.55 -0.07
C ILE A 54 -18.02 11.66 -0.41
N HIS A 55 -18.03 12.12 -1.67
CA HIS A 55 -18.93 13.19 -2.10
C HIS A 55 -20.39 12.80 -1.85
N VAL A 56 -20.76 11.56 -2.20
CA VAL A 56 -22.10 11.02 -1.91
C VAL A 56 -22.35 10.92 -0.41
N SER A 57 -21.39 10.44 0.38
CA SER A 57 -21.51 10.32 1.83
C SER A 57 -21.73 11.66 2.49
N ILE A 58 -20.97 12.69 2.12
CA ILE A 58 -21.11 14.07 2.65
C ILE A 58 -22.45 14.66 2.25
N ARG A 59 -22.88 14.49 0.99
CA ARG A 59 -24.17 15.00 0.49
C ARG A 59 -25.39 14.37 1.16
N ARG A 60 -25.31 13.08 1.52
CA ARG A 60 -26.42 12.32 2.12
C ARG A 60 -26.46 12.42 3.65
N MET A 61 -25.43 12.96 4.28
CA MET A 61 -25.30 13.04 5.72
C MET A 61 -25.90 14.36 6.26
N THR A 62 -27.04 14.27 6.95
CA THR A 62 -27.58 15.34 7.81
C THR A 62 -26.83 15.35 9.17
N MET A 63 -25.52 15.58 9.13
CA MET A 63 -24.64 15.27 10.27
C MET A 63 -24.24 16.50 11.08
N SER A 64 -24.10 16.29 12.39
CA SER A 64 -23.54 17.28 13.32
C SER A 64 -22.05 17.54 13.03
N GLU A 65 -21.56 18.71 13.44
CA GLU A 65 -20.16 19.14 13.32
C GLU A 65 -19.15 18.08 13.80
N ASN A 66 -19.48 17.33 14.86
CA ASN A 66 -18.59 16.32 15.41
C ASN A 66 -18.42 15.10 14.48
N CYS A 67 -19.51 14.65 13.84
CA CYS A 67 -19.46 13.55 12.88
C CYS A 67 -18.67 13.95 11.62
N LEU A 68 -18.87 15.18 11.11
CA LEU A 68 -18.10 15.71 9.98
C LEU A 68 -16.59 15.75 10.28
N ARG A 69 -16.20 16.14 11.49
CA ARG A 69 -14.79 16.11 11.93
C ARG A 69 -14.22 14.69 11.90
N MET A 70 -14.96 13.71 12.42
CA MET A 70 -14.52 12.31 12.43
C MET A 70 -14.37 11.74 11.01
N GLN A 71 -15.31 12.04 10.11
CA GLN A 71 -15.25 11.64 8.70
C GLN A 71 -14.03 12.23 7.97
N ARG A 72 -13.72 13.52 8.19
CA ARG A 72 -12.51 14.15 7.61
C ARG A 72 -11.22 13.49 8.09
N THR A 73 -11.13 13.17 9.38
CA THR A 73 -9.94 12.49 9.94
C THR A 73 -9.82 11.06 9.40
N PHE A 74 -10.92 10.31 9.33
CA PHE A 74 -10.94 8.98 8.70
C PHE A 74 -10.49 9.05 7.25
N LEU A 75 -10.99 10.02 6.49
CA LEU A 75 -10.62 10.18 5.10
C LEU A 75 -9.13 10.50 4.92
N ARG A 76 -8.59 11.41 5.74
CA ARG A 76 -7.15 11.68 5.73
C ARG A 76 -6.32 10.42 6.01
N ALA A 77 -6.78 9.56 6.92
CA ALA A 77 -6.15 8.27 7.17
C ALA A 77 -6.21 7.35 5.94
N VAL A 78 -7.35 7.24 5.26
CA VAL A 78 -7.51 6.46 4.02
C VAL A 78 -6.57 6.95 2.92
N TYR A 79 -6.45 8.27 2.71
CA TYR A 79 -5.49 8.82 1.74
C TYR A 79 -4.04 8.43 2.05
N MET A 80 -3.63 8.54 3.32
CA MET A 80 -2.28 8.13 3.74
C MET A 80 -2.08 6.62 3.60
N GLN A 81 -3.12 5.83 3.89
CA GLN A 81 -3.12 4.37 3.75
C GLN A 81 -2.89 3.92 2.30
N ILE A 82 -3.36 4.67 1.32
CA ILE A 82 -3.17 4.34 -0.10
C ILE A 82 -1.84 4.90 -0.60
N ALA A 83 -1.53 6.15 -0.25
CA ALA A 83 -0.35 6.84 -0.77
C ALA A 83 0.97 6.17 -0.34
N ILE A 84 1.08 5.77 0.93
CA ILE A 84 2.35 5.24 1.44
C ILE A 84 2.71 3.88 0.80
N PRO A 85 1.84 2.85 0.77
CA PRO A 85 2.13 1.59 0.09
C PRO A 85 2.28 1.75 -1.43
N ALA A 86 1.52 2.66 -2.05
CA ALA A 86 1.67 2.94 -3.47
C ALA A 86 3.06 3.51 -3.79
N LEU A 87 3.61 4.39 -2.95
CA LEU A 87 4.98 4.89 -3.11
C LEU A 87 6.02 3.77 -2.95
N VAL A 88 5.85 2.89 -1.96
CA VAL A 88 6.71 1.71 -1.75
C VAL A 88 6.72 0.80 -2.98
N MET A 89 5.59 0.72 -3.70
CA MET A 89 5.44 -0.09 -4.92
C MET A 89 5.99 0.60 -6.19
N ILE A 90 5.62 1.87 -6.41
CA ILE A 90 5.90 2.59 -7.67
C ILE A 90 7.38 2.94 -7.81
N VAL A 91 8.05 3.32 -6.71
CA VAL A 91 9.45 3.79 -6.74
C VAL A 91 10.40 2.70 -7.26
N PRO A 92 10.40 1.45 -6.73
CA PRO A 92 11.22 0.37 -7.29
C PRO A 92 10.91 0.09 -8.75
N GLN A 93 9.63 0.17 -9.16
CA GLN A 93 9.20 -0.11 -10.52
C GLN A 93 9.78 0.90 -11.54
N ILE A 94 9.74 2.20 -11.20
CA ILE A 94 10.30 3.26 -12.05
C ILE A 94 11.82 3.10 -12.17
N ILE A 95 12.52 2.88 -11.05
CA ILE A 95 13.98 2.70 -11.03
C ILE A 95 14.37 1.52 -11.93
N MET A 96 13.66 0.41 -11.81
CA MET A 96 13.92 -0.79 -12.61
C MET A 96 13.72 -0.59 -14.10
N ILE A 97 12.65 0.11 -14.50
CA ILE A 97 12.40 0.46 -15.90
C ILE A 97 13.54 1.34 -16.43
N LEU A 98 13.94 2.37 -15.67
CA LEU A 98 15.03 3.27 -16.05
C LEU A 98 16.36 2.52 -16.22
N LEU A 99 16.73 1.69 -15.25
CA LEU A 99 17.96 0.90 -15.31
C LEU A 99 17.94 -0.13 -16.43
N GLY A 100 16.77 -0.71 -16.73
CA GLY A 100 16.57 -1.58 -17.88
C GLY A 100 16.85 -0.88 -19.20
N TYR A 101 16.37 0.35 -19.38
CA TYR A 101 16.66 1.16 -20.58
C TYR A 101 18.13 1.59 -20.68
N LEU A 102 18.80 1.83 -19.55
CA LEU A 102 20.22 2.19 -19.50
C LEU A 102 21.16 0.99 -19.62
N TYR A 103 20.63 -0.24 -19.72
CA TYR A 103 21.41 -1.48 -19.70
C TYR A 103 22.27 -1.67 -18.44
N MET A 104 21.83 -1.10 -17.32
CA MET A 104 22.52 -1.14 -16.03
C MET A 104 21.80 -2.03 -15.00
N ASN A 105 20.91 -2.90 -15.43
CA ASN A 105 20.15 -3.78 -14.54
C ASN A 105 20.90 -5.09 -14.25
N SER A 106 21.13 -5.39 -12.96
CA SER A 106 21.64 -6.69 -12.53
C SER A 106 20.51 -7.60 -12.01
N PRO A 107 20.67 -8.93 -12.06
CA PRO A 107 19.67 -9.87 -11.52
C PRO A 107 19.41 -9.69 -10.01
N GLU A 108 20.45 -9.27 -9.28
CA GLU A 108 20.37 -8.98 -7.84
C GLU A 108 19.46 -7.79 -7.57
N MET A 109 19.60 -6.71 -8.35
CA MET A 109 18.74 -5.52 -8.25
C MET A 109 17.29 -5.84 -8.60
N ASN A 110 17.08 -6.72 -9.59
CA ASN A 110 15.74 -7.18 -9.95
C ASN A 110 15.10 -7.93 -8.79
N SER A 111 15.86 -8.82 -8.13
CA SER A 111 15.37 -9.61 -7.00
C SER A 111 14.99 -8.73 -5.80
N ILE A 112 15.82 -7.74 -5.46
CA ILE A 112 15.51 -6.76 -4.41
C ILE A 112 14.24 -5.97 -4.75
N SER A 113 14.08 -5.56 -6.01
CA SER A 113 12.89 -4.83 -6.44
C SER A 113 11.63 -5.69 -6.34
N TYR A 114 11.69 -6.97 -6.69
CA TYR A 114 10.58 -7.91 -6.50
C TYR A 114 10.28 -8.20 -5.03
N LEU A 115 11.29 -8.19 -4.15
CA LEU A 115 11.07 -8.28 -2.70
C LEU A 115 10.32 -7.06 -2.18
N MET A 116 10.73 -5.85 -2.57
CA MET A 116 10.04 -4.61 -2.21
C MET A 116 8.60 -4.61 -2.72
N MET A 117 8.40 -5.08 -3.95
CA MET A 117 7.08 -5.32 -4.50
C MET A 117 6.31 -6.30 -3.62
N SER A 118 6.85 -7.44 -3.24
CA SER A 118 6.12 -8.44 -2.43
C SER A 118 5.68 -7.92 -1.04
N ILE A 119 6.47 -7.02 -0.44
CA ILE A 119 6.18 -6.45 0.89
C ILE A 119 5.04 -5.41 0.86
N HIS A 120 4.69 -4.84 -0.31
CA HIS A 120 3.69 -3.77 -0.42
C HIS A 120 2.33 -4.14 0.22
N GLY A 121 1.89 -5.39 0.08
CA GLY A 121 0.60 -5.83 0.62
C GLY A 121 0.62 -5.85 2.15
N THR A 122 1.72 -6.34 2.72
CA THR A 122 1.93 -6.34 4.18
C THR A 122 2.04 -4.92 4.71
N SER A 123 2.77 -4.04 4.03
CA SER A 123 2.88 -2.63 4.43
C SER A 123 1.52 -1.92 4.37
N ALA A 124 0.71 -2.16 3.34
CA ALA A 124 -0.65 -1.63 3.23
C ALA A 124 -1.54 -2.06 4.42
N THR A 125 -1.47 -3.33 4.83
CA THR A 125 -2.21 -3.80 6.01
C THR A 125 -1.69 -3.17 7.30
N LEU A 126 -0.37 -3.08 7.50
CA LEU A 126 0.20 -2.46 8.70
C LEU A 126 -0.16 -0.98 8.80
N ILE A 127 -0.12 -0.27 7.68
CA ILE A 127 -0.49 1.15 7.60
C ILE A 127 -1.99 1.33 7.88
N MET A 128 -2.84 0.44 7.37
CA MET A 128 -4.27 0.42 7.72
C MET A 128 -4.50 0.29 9.22
N LEU A 129 -3.84 -0.68 9.86
CA LEU A 129 -3.92 -0.90 11.30
C LEU A 129 -3.39 0.30 12.10
N TYR A 130 -2.37 1.01 11.59
CA TYR A 130 -1.76 2.15 12.26
C TYR A 130 -2.57 3.45 12.14
N PHE A 131 -3.12 3.77 10.97
CA PHE A 131 -3.80 5.05 10.77
C PHE A 131 -5.25 5.07 11.28
N HIS A 132 -5.87 3.90 11.43
CA HIS A 132 -7.26 3.81 11.84
C HIS A 132 -7.40 3.53 13.34
N ALA A 133 -7.86 4.54 14.09
CA ALA A 133 -8.11 4.48 15.52
C ALA A 133 -8.84 3.22 16.03
N PRO A 134 -9.95 2.74 15.43
CA PRO A 134 -10.65 1.55 15.93
C PRO A 134 -9.78 0.29 15.82
N TYR A 135 -8.95 0.16 14.77
CA TYR A 135 -8.05 -0.97 14.60
C TYR A 135 -6.90 -0.92 15.60
N ARG A 136 -6.34 0.27 15.87
CA ARG A 136 -5.31 0.42 16.91
C ARG A 136 -5.79 0.02 18.30
N GLU A 137 -6.99 0.44 18.67
CA GLU A 137 -7.57 0.11 19.98
C GLU A 137 -7.87 -1.38 20.10
N TYR A 138 -8.34 -2.00 19.01
CA TYR A 138 -8.54 -3.45 18.97
C TYR A 138 -7.21 -4.21 19.11
N CYS A 139 -6.20 -3.85 18.33
CA CYS A 139 -4.88 -4.50 18.40
C CYS A 139 -4.20 -4.26 19.75
N SER A 140 -4.36 -3.08 20.38
CA SER A 140 -3.74 -2.81 21.68
C SER A 140 -4.26 -3.71 22.80
N LYS A 141 -5.50 -4.23 22.68
CA LYS A 141 -6.06 -5.23 23.60
C LYS A 141 -5.32 -6.58 23.53
N PHE A 142 -4.87 -6.99 22.34
CA PHE A 142 -4.03 -8.18 22.16
C PHE A 142 -2.61 -7.99 22.72
N PHE A 143 -2.06 -6.77 22.65
CA PHE A 143 -0.74 -6.44 23.21
C PHE A 143 -0.78 -6.01 24.69
N GLY A 144 -1.87 -6.28 25.42
CA GLY A 144 -1.96 -6.07 26.87
C GLY A 144 -2.02 -4.62 27.35
N LYS A 145 -2.15 -3.63 26.44
CA LYS A 145 -2.32 -2.23 26.82
C LYS A 145 -3.80 -1.95 27.06
N ARG A 146 -4.21 -1.79 28.32
CA ARG A 146 -5.55 -1.31 28.69
C ARG A 146 -5.79 0.05 28.03
N ALA A 147 -6.86 0.18 27.25
CA ALA A 147 -7.26 1.45 26.68
C ALA A 147 -7.47 2.49 27.81
N PRO A 148 -7.04 3.75 27.65
CA PRO A 148 -7.35 4.79 28.62
C PRO A 148 -8.86 4.90 28.74
N LYS A 149 -9.39 4.80 29.96
CA LYS A 149 -10.81 5.06 30.22
C LYS A 149 -11.10 6.48 29.77
N MET A 150 -11.98 6.64 28.78
CA MET A 150 -12.52 7.95 28.44
C MET A 150 -13.45 8.35 29.58
N GLU A 151 -12.95 9.19 30.47
CA GLU A 151 -13.72 9.74 31.58
C GLU A 151 -14.79 10.67 31.00
N VAL A 152 -16.04 10.21 30.99
CA VAL A 152 -17.19 11.01 30.61
C VAL A 152 -17.36 12.05 31.72
N ASN A 153 -17.00 13.30 31.43
CA ASN A 153 -17.17 14.41 32.36
C ASN A 153 -18.69 14.73 32.50
N PRO A 154 -19.30 14.58 33.68
CA PRO A 154 -20.73 14.78 33.89
C PRO A 154 -21.14 16.27 33.89
N THR A 155 -20.23 17.23 33.70
CA THR A 155 -20.60 18.66 33.71
C THR A 155 -21.36 19.15 32.47
N ASN A 156 -21.61 18.30 31.47
CA ASN A 156 -22.36 18.70 30.27
C ASN A 156 -23.85 18.34 30.32
N THR A 157 -24.31 17.63 31.38
CA THR A 157 -25.73 17.27 31.54
C THR A 157 -26.55 18.32 32.29
N SER A 158 -25.94 19.28 32.99
CA SER A 158 -26.66 20.33 33.73
C SER A 158 -27.23 21.45 32.86
N GLY A 159 -26.89 21.50 31.57
CA GLY A 159 -27.43 22.49 30.62
C GLY A 159 -28.75 22.10 29.96
N LEU A 160 -29.16 20.82 30.03
CA LEU A 160 -30.41 20.35 29.43
C LEU A 160 -31.63 20.49 30.37
N ASP A 161 -31.41 20.56 31.69
CA ASP A 161 -32.49 20.63 32.69
C ASP A 161 -33.03 22.06 32.93
N MET A 162 -32.42 23.10 32.35
CA MET A 162 -32.88 24.49 32.46
C MET A 162 -33.69 25.00 31.26
N VAL A 163 -33.93 24.17 30.24
CA VAL A 163 -34.75 24.54 29.06
C VAL A 163 -36.18 23.97 29.15
N VAL A 164 -36.48 23.23 30.22
CA VAL A 164 -37.82 22.66 30.48
C VAL A 164 -38.31 23.11 31.86
N LEU A 165 -38.47 24.42 32.06
CA LEU A 165 -39.38 25.02 33.03
C LEU A 165 -39.92 26.34 32.48
#